data_AF-A0A1Q3LM21-F1
#
_entry.id   AF-A0A1Q3LM21-F1
#
_cell.length_a   1.000
_cell.length_b   1.000
_cell.length_c   1.000
_cell.angle_alpha   90.00
_cell.angle_beta   90.00
_cell.angle_gamma   90.00
#
_symmetry.space_group_name_H-M   'P 1'
#
loop_
_entity.id
_entity.type
_entity.pdbx_description
1 polymer ?
#
loop_
_entity_poly.entity_id
_entity_poly.type
_entity_poly.pdbx_seq_one_letter_code
_entity_poly.pdbx_strand_id
1 'polypeptide(L)'
;SSVSVLEKEFTPGPDSGLVVVALSNASTVTYIQPVIADGHPRWMVTFEPRTEGFDLDAAGVARLSADLSTLADLCGYLQERTEQAIAEATAAGV
;
A
#
# COMPACT_ATOMS: atom_id res chain seq x y z
N SER A 1 -5.57 3.68 15.41
CA SER A 1 -6.20 3.55 14.09
C SER A 1 -6.37 2.07 13.80
N SER A 2 -7.47 1.67 13.16
CA SER A 2 -7.67 0.28 12.72
C SER A 2 -7.30 0.18 11.24
N VAL A 3 -6.23 -0.53 10.92
CA VAL A 3 -5.89 -0.88 9.53
C VAL A 3 -6.67 -2.15 9.19
N SER A 4 -7.54 -2.07 8.18
CA SER A 4 -8.31 -3.21 7.68
C SER A 4 -7.86 -3.51 6.26
N VAL A 5 -7.32 -4.70 6.02
CA VAL A 5 -6.96 -5.19 4.68
C VAL A 5 -8.21 -5.80 4.06
N LEU A 6 -8.65 -5.27 2.92
CA LEU A 6 -9.73 -5.85 2.13
C LEU A 6 -9.13 -6.70 1.02
N GLU A 7 -9.34 -8.01 1.06
CA GLU A 7 -9.03 -8.88 -0.06
C GLU A 7 -10.05 -8.61 -1.19
N LYS A 8 -9.59 -8.02 -2.29
CA LYS A 8 -10.36 -7.99 -3.54
C LYS A 8 -10.08 -9.29 -4.28
N GLU A 9 -11.14 -10.01 -4.65
CA GLU A 9 -11.15 -11.31 -5.37
C GLU A 9 -9.79 -11.70 -5.98
N PHE A 10 -9.07 -12.55 -5.25
CA PHE A 10 -7.74 -13.02 -5.63
C PHE A 10 -7.82 -13.73 -6.99
N THR A 11 -7.33 -13.06 -8.03
CA THR A 11 -7.07 -13.66 -9.35
C THR A 11 -5.57 -13.62 -9.56
N PRO A 12 -4.87 -14.77 -9.67
CA PRO A 12 -3.43 -14.79 -9.94
C PRO A 12 -3.13 -14.02 -11.24
N GLY A 13 -2.27 -13.00 -11.16
CA GLY A 13 -1.96 -12.14 -12.29
C GLY A 13 -1.27 -10.84 -11.87
N PRO A 14 -0.84 -10.00 -12.82
CA PRO A 14 -0.17 -8.72 -12.55
C PRO A 14 -1.00 -7.74 -11.70
N ASP A 15 -2.31 -7.98 -11.56
CA ASP A 15 -3.26 -7.17 -10.78
C ASP A 15 -3.57 -7.75 -9.37
N SER A 16 -2.85 -8.79 -8.93
CA SER A 16 -3.22 -9.64 -7.77
C SER A 16 -2.87 -9.11 -6.37
N GLY A 17 -2.51 -7.83 -6.23
CA GLY A 17 -2.00 -7.29 -4.96
C GLY A 17 -2.56 -5.93 -4.58
N LEU A 18 -3.89 -5.80 -4.39
CA LEU A 18 -4.47 -4.55 -3.92
C LEU A 18 -4.72 -4.60 -2.41
N VAL A 19 -4.01 -3.77 -1.65
CA VAL A 19 -4.29 -3.53 -0.22
C VAL A 19 -5.02 -2.22 -0.09
N VAL A 20 -6.30 -2.24 0.27
CA VAL A 20 -7.04 -1.02 0.58
C VAL A 20 -6.86 -0.68 2.05
N VAL A 21 -6.53 0.57 2.36
CA VAL A 21 -6.37 1.08 3.72
C VAL A 21 -7.29 2.27 3.93
N ALA A 22 -8.14 2.19 4.95
CA ALA A 22 -8.97 3.31 5.38
C ALA A 22 -8.22 4.15 6.42
N LEU A 23 -7.81 5.36 6.05
CA LEU A 23 -7.24 6.33 6.97
C LEU A 23 -8.36 6.99 7.77
N SER A 24 -8.53 6.57 9.03
CA SER A 24 -9.68 6.92 9.88
C SER A 24 -9.90 8.43 10.07
N ASN A 25 -8.86 9.26 9.84
CA ASN A 25 -8.92 10.72 10.02
C ASN A 25 -8.85 11.52 8.72
N ALA A 26 -8.68 10.87 7.55
CA ALA A 26 -8.51 11.55 6.27
C ALA A 26 -9.59 11.20 5.22
N SER A 27 -10.47 10.23 5.50
CA SER A 27 -11.57 9.78 4.63
C SER A 27 -11.19 9.70 3.14
N THR A 28 -9.93 9.37 2.85
CA THR A 28 -9.45 9.12 1.49
C THR A 28 -9.35 7.62 1.29
N VAL A 29 -9.70 7.18 0.09
CA VAL A 29 -9.41 5.82 -0.33
C VAL A 29 -7.91 5.77 -0.59
N THR A 30 -7.18 5.10 0.30
CA THR A 30 -5.78 4.79 0.12
C THR A 30 -5.65 3.34 -0.28
N TYR A 31 -4.81 3.05 -1.27
CA TYR A 31 -4.47 1.68 -1.59
C TYR A 31 -3.00 1.52 -1.92
N ILE A 32 -2.50 0.30 -1.70
CA ILE A 32 -1.16 -0.13 -2.03
C ILE A 32 -1.28 -1.20 -3.11
N GLN A 33 -0.52 -1.06 -4.20
CA GLN A 33 -0.47 -2.04 -5.26
C GLN A 33 0.92 -2.14 -5.88
N PRO A 34 1.31 -3.30 -6.41
CA PRO A 34 2.52 -3.39 -7.23
C PRO A 34 2.25 -2.74 -8.59
N VAL A 35 3.23 -2.02 -9.10
CA VAL A 35 3.30 -1.61 -10.51
C VAL A 35 4.59 -2.11 -11.12
N ILE A 36 4.60 -2.33 -12.43
CA ILE A 36 5.84 -2.64 -13.13
C ILE A 36 6.53 -1.33 -13.49
N ALA A 37 7.69 -1.08 -12.90
CA ALA A 37 8.56 0.04 -13.19
C ALA A 37 9.94 -0.49 -13.58
N ASP A 38 10.47 -0.06 -14.73
CA ASP A 38 11.76 -0.50 -15.25
C ASP A 38 11.93 -2.03 -15.34
N GLY A 39 10.84 -2.75 -15.61
CA GLY A 39 10.83 -4.22 -15.71
C GLY A 39 10.78 -4.96 -14.36
N HIS A 40 10.68 -4.24 -13.25
CA HIS A 40 10.61 -4.81 -11.90
C HIS A 40 9.33 -4.38 -11.18
N PRO A 41 8.74 -5.23 -10.31
CA PRO A 41 7.62 -4.82 -9.49
C PRO A 41 8.08 -3.85 -8.41
N ARG A 42 7.36 -2.73 -8.32
CA ARG A 42 7.51 -1.70 -7.31
C ARG A 42 6.17 -1.47 -6.63
N TRP A 43 6.12 -1.64 -5.32
CA TRP A 43 4.92 -1.30 -4.55
C TRP A 43 4.78 0.20 -4.42
N MET A 44 3.58 0.70 -4.69
CA MET A 44 3.24 2.12 -4.59
C MET A 44 1.97 2.30 -3.76
N VAL A 45 1.96 3.40 -3.01
CA VAL A 45 0.78 3.87 -2.27
C VAL A 45 0.12 4.99 -3.08
N THR A 46 -1.16 4.83 -3.40
CA THR A 46 -1.97 5.87 -4.01
C THR A 46 -2.95 6.43 -2.99
N PHE A 47 -3.02 7.76 -2.92
CA PHE A 47 -4.04 8.50 -2.19
C PHE A 47 -5.00 9.09 -3.21
N GLU A 48 -6.22 8.58 -3.28
CA GLU A 48 -7.19 9.08 -4.24
C GLU A 48 -7.55 10.55 -3.94
N PRO A 49 -7.73 11.36 -5.00
CA PRO A 49 -8.06 12.77 -4.84
C PRO A 49 -9.40 12.91 -4.12
N ARG A 50 -9.48 13.94 -3.28
CA ARG A 50 -10.71 14.32 -2.58
C ARG A 50 -11.34 15.52 -3.29
N THR A 51 -12.67 15.56 -3.29
CA THR A 51 -13.44 16.70 -3.83
C THR A 51 -13.36 17.92 -2.91
N GLU A 52 -13.08 17.71 -1.62
CA GLU A 52 -12.99 18.76 -0.61
C GLU A 52 -11.71 18.57 0.22
N GLY A 53 -11.15 19.70 0.69
CA GLY A 53 -10.12 19.69 1.72
C GLY A 53 -10.62 19.13 3.05
N PHE A 54 -9.74 19.06 4.04
CA PHE A 54 -10.12 18.80 5.42
C PHE A 54 -9.15 19.54 6.33
N ASP A 55 -9.68 20.00 7.46
CA ASP A 55 -8.91 20.66 8.48
C ASP A 55 -8.57 19.67 9.59
N LEU A 56 -7.32 19.70 10.04
CA LEU A 56 -6.84 18.94 11.18
C LEU A 56 -6.20 19.90 12.17
N ASP A 57 -6.48 19.69 13.46
CA ASP A 57 -5.67 20.29 14.52
C ASP A 57 -4.34 19.53 14.67
N ALA A 58 -3.49 19.99 15.59
CA ALA A 58 -2.18 19.37 15.81
C ALA A 58 -2.26 17.87 16.18
N ALA A 59 -3.30 17.47 16.94
CA ALA A 59 -3.49 16.08 17.32
C ALA A 59 -3.96 15.22 16.13
N GLY A 60 -4.80 15.77 15.25
CA GLY A 60 -5.21 15.16 13.99
C GLY A 60 -4.03 14.93 13.05
N VAL A 61 -3.16 15.95 12.88
CA VAL A 61 -1.94 15.83 12.06
C VAL A 61 -1.00 14.76 12.62
N ALA A 62 -0.81 14.71 13.95
CA ALA A 62 0.03 13.68 14.57
C ALA A 62 -0.50 12.25 14.34
N ARG A 63 -1.82 12.06 14.38
CA ARG A 63 -2.44 10.75 14.08
C ARG A 63 -2.28 10.37 12.61
N LEU A 64 -2.50 11.31 11.70
CA LEU A 64 -2.29 11.07 10.27
C LEU A 64 -0.83 10.69 9.98
N SER A 65 0.13 11.36 10.62
CA SER A 65 1.55 11.01 10.49
C SER A 65 1.83 9.56 10.93
N ALA A 66 1.24 9.11 12.04
CA ALA A 66 1.40 7.72 12.50
C ALA A 66 0.79 6.70 11.53
N ASP A 67 -0.36 7.04 10.94
CA ASP A 67 -0.99 6.19 9.93
C ASP A 67 -0.11 6.11 8.65
N LEU A 68 0.47 7.24 8.21
CA LEU A 68 1.39 7.28 7.07
C LEU A 68 2.68 6.49 7.33
N SER A 69 3.22 6.52 8.55
CA SER A 69 4.34 5.68 8.94
C SER A 69 4.00 4.20 8.83
N THR A 70 2.83 3.79 9.33
CA THR A 70 2.36 2.41 9.23
C THR A 70 2.18 1.96 7.77
N LEU A 71 1.67 2.84 6.91
CA LEU A 71 1.55 2.60 5.47
C LEU A 71 2.92 2.42 4.80
N ALA A 72 3.90 3.25 5.17
CA ALA A 72 5.26 3.15 4.65
C ALA A 72 5.91 1.81 5.04
N ASP A 73 5.77 1.40 6.31
CA ASP A 73 6.28 0.12 6.80
C ASP A 73 5.65 -1.06 6.05
N LEU A 74 4.32 -1.02 5.83
CA LEU A 74 3.62 -2.05 5.08
C LEU A 74 4.06 -2.11 3.61
N CYS A 75 4.21 -0.96 2.96
CA CYS A 75 4.68 -0.88 1.57
C CYS A 75 6.12 -1.42 1.43
N GLY A 76 7.00 -1.08 2.38
CA GLY A 76 8.38 -1.60 2.44
C GLY A 76 8.42 -3.11 2.64
N TYR A 77 7.64 -3.63 3.59
CA TYR A 77 7.53 -5.06 3.82
C TYR A 77 7.06 -5.81 2.57
N LEU A 78 6.03 -5.32 1.87
CA LEU A 78 5.53 -5.95 0.64
C LEU A 78 6.60 -5.96 -0.46
N GLN A 79 7.36 -4.87 -0.61
CA GLN A 79 8.48 -4.79 -1.54
C GLN A 79 9.55 -5.85 -1.24
N GLU A 80 10.01 -5.92 0.02
CA GLU A 80 11.03 -6.89 0.43
C GLU A 80 10.59 -8.33 0.18
N ARG A 81 9.33 -8.66 0.48
CA ARG A 81 8.79 -10.01 0.26
C ARG A 81 8.66 -10.35 -1.22
N THR A 82 8.26 -9.40 -2.06
CA THR A 82 8.23 -9.59 -3.51
C THR A 82 9.62 -9.80 -4.09
N GLU A 83 10.61 -9.01 -3.68
CA GLU A 83 11.99 -9.17 -4.13
C GLU A 83 12.59 -10.52 -3.71
N GLN A 84 12.35 -10.95 -2.47
CA GLN A 84 12.76 -12.28 -2.00
C GLN A 84 12.14 -13.40 -2.84
N ALA A 85 10.84 -13.34 -3.10
CA ALA A 85 10.14 -14.34 -3.89
C ALA A 85 10.67 -14.42 -5.34
N ILE A 86 10.99 -13.26 -5.95
CA ILE A 86 11.59 -13.21 -7.30
C ILE A 86 12.99 -13.82 -7.30
N ALA A 87 13.82 -13.49 -6.29
CA ALA A 87 15.16 -14.06 -6.18
C ALA A 87 15.12 -15.58 -6.01
N GLU A 88 14.20 -16.09 -5.18
CA GLU A 88 13.97 -17.53 -4.99
C GLU A 88 13.50 -18.22 -6.29
N ALA A 89 12.55 -17.63 -7.00
CA ALA A 89 12.06 -18.16 -8.28
C ALA A 89 13.17 -18.19 -9.35
N THR A 90 13.97 -17.13 -9.43
CA THR A 90 15.12 -17.04 -10.36
C THR A 90 16.18 -18.09 -10.03
N ALA A 91 16.47 -18.31 -8.74
CA ALA A 91 17.42 -19.32 -8.29
C ALA A 91 16.93 -20.76 -8.55
N ALA A 92 15.62 -20.97 -8.55
CA ALA A 92 15.01 -22.27 -8.86
C ALA A 92 15.00 -22.63 -10.36
N GLY A 93 15.42 -21.72 -11.25
CA GLY A 93 15.53 -21.98 -12.68
C GLY A 93 14.19 -22.06 -13.43
N VAL A 94 13.15 -21.40 -12.91
CA VAL A 94 11.86 -21.23 -13.58
C VAL A 94 11.90 -20.00 -14.48
#